data_AF-A0A957TBX6-F1
#
_entry.id   AF-A0A957TBX6-F1
#
_cell.length_a   1.000
_cell.length_b   1.000
_cell.length_c   1.000
_cell.angle_alpha   90.00
_cell.angle_beta   90.00
_cell.angle_gamma   90.00
#
_symmetry.space_group_name_H-M   'P 1'
#
loop_
_entity.id
_entity.type
_entity.pdbx_description
1 polymer ?
#
loop_
_entity_poly.entity_id
_entity_poly.type
_entity_poly.pdbx_seq_one_letter_code
_entity_poly.pdbx_strand_id
1 'polypeptide(L)'
;ILGRTGFEVLGSFVDVLHVRLQAPFAVRIGRVMNSYDMTFEQARDAVMENDKVRHAFVEEFYKVPWGAITAFDLVINTDKIAPELAEQWIVNAVKASTVNLETDHPNTTTLVVDRILADAVSEILECKKEHR
;
A
#
# COMPACT_ATOMS: atom_id res chain seq x y z
N ILE A 1 4.77 3.62 1.28
CA ILE A 1 4.27 2.88 2.47
C ILE A 1 3.57 1.60 1.98
N LEU A 2 3.73 0.47 2.67
CA LEU A 2 3.01 -0.77 2.34
C LEU A 2 1.82 -0.97 3.28
N GLY A 3 0.63 -1.14 2.73
CA GLY A 3 -0.60 -1.35 3.51
C GLY A 3 -0.94 -0.16 4.40
N ARG A 4 -1.56 -0.43 5.56
CA ARG A 4 -1.92 0.56 6.60
C ARG A 4 -2.68 1.76 6.06
N THR A 5 -3.47 1.51 5.02
CA THR A 5 -4.35 2.50 4.38
C THR A 5 -3.65 3.79 3.99
N GLY A 6 -2.36 3.70 3.67
CA GLY A 6 -1.57 4.84 3.20
C GLY A 6 -2.15 5.48 1.94
N PHE A 7 -2.96 4.76 1.15
CA PHE A 7 -3.65 5.34 0.00
C PHE A 7 -4.73 6.36 0.40
N GLU A 8 -5.40 6.17 1.53
CA GLU A 8 -6.33 7.17 2.03
C GLU A 8 -5.57 8.27 2.78
N VAL A 9 -4.73 7.88 3.74
CA VAL A 9 -4.04 8.84 4.62
C VAL A 9 -3.20 9.84 3.82
N LEU A 10 -2.68 9.40 2.67
CA LEU A 10 -1.90 10.23 1.77
C LEU A 10 -2.66 10.62 0.48
N GLY A 11 -3.96 10.36 0.40
CA GLY A 11 -4.77 10.54 -0.83
C GLY A 11 -4.88 11.98 -1.33
N SER A 12 -4.61 12.97 -0.47
CA SER A 12 -4.59 14.38 -0.85
C SER A 12 -3.24 14.87 -1.37
N PHE A 13 -2.19 14.04 -1.34
CA PHE A 13 -0.83 14.47 -1.66
C PHE A 13 -0.50 14.18 -3.12
N VAL A 14 -0.10 15.22 -3.84
CA VAL A 14 0.10 15.15 -5.30
C VAL A 14 1.38 14.45 -5.71
N ASP A 15 2.33 14.32 -4.78
CA ASP A 15 3.61 13.64 -4.95
C ASP A 15 3.58 12.17 -4.48
N VAL A 16 2.38 11.63 -4.22
CA VAL A 16 2.19 10.23 -3.81
C VAL A 16 1.53 9.43 -4.92
N LEU A 17 2.16 8.31 -5.28
CA LEU A 17 1.61 7.33 -6.22
C LEU A 17 1.03 6.14 -5.44
N HIS A 18 -0.28 5.91 -5.59
CA HIS A 18 -1.00 4.81 -4.98
C HIS A 18 -1.02 3.58 -5.89
N VAL A 19 -0.32 2.52 -5.47
CA VAL A 19 -0.19 1.29 -6.25
C VAL A 19 -0.83 0.10 -5.53
N ARG A 20 -1.67 -0.66 -6.24
CA ARG A 20 -2.25 -1.92 -5.79
C ARG A 20 -1.68 -3.10 -6.57
N LEU A 21 -1.06 -4.04 -5.88
CA LEU A 21 -0.69 -5.33 -6.45
C LEU A 21 -1.80 -6.35 -6.21
N GLN A 22 -2.16 -7.09 -7.26
CA GLN A 22 -3.17 -8.14 -7.19
C GLN A 22 -2.76 -9.37 -7.99
N ALA A 23 -3.46 -10.48 -7.74
CA ALA A 23 -3.38 -11.71 -8.52
C ALA A 23 -4.66 -12.53 -8.27
N PRO A 24 -5.05 -13.44 -9.19
CA PRO A 24 -6.15 -14.37 -8.98
C PRO A 24 -5.97 -15.16 -7.67
N PHE A 25 -7.09 -15.49 -7.02
CA PHE A 25 -7.10 -16.16 -5.71
C PHE A 25 -6.24 -17.43 -5.67
N ALA A 26 -6.38 -18.31 -6.67
CA ALA A 26 -5.59 -19.55 -6.77
C ALA A 26 -4.07 -19.30 -6.84
N VAL A 27 -3.65 -18.25 -7.56
CA VAL A 27 -2.23 -17.88 -7.68
C VAL A 27 -1.69 -17.42 -6.32
N ARG A 28 -2.48 -16.64 -5.57
CA ARG A 28 -2.10 -16.18 -4.23
C ARG A 28 -1.99 -17.33 -3.24
N ILE A 29 -2.90 -18.31 -3.29
CA ILE A 29 -2.80 -19.54 -2.48
C ILE A 29 -1.49 -20.26 -2.76
N GLY A 30 -1.18 -20.53 -4.04
CA GLY A 30 0.05 -21.23 -4.41
C GLY A 30 1.31 -20.51 -3.92
N ARG A 31 1.32 -19.17 -3.96
CA ARG A 31 2.42 -18.37 -3.39
C ARG A 31 2.53 -18.51 -1.88
N VAL A 32 1.42 -18.41 -1.14
CA VAL A 32 1.41 -18.55 0.33
C VAL A 32 1.84 -19.95 0.74
N MET A 33 1.35 -21.00 0.06
CA MET A 33 1.80 -22.39 0.27
C MET A 33 3.32 -22.48 0.18
N ASN A 34 3.91 -21.97 -0.91
CA ASN A 34 5.34 -22.07 -1.16
C ASN A 34 6.17 -21.19 -0.20
N SER A 35 5.68 -20.00 0.16
CA SER A 35 6.43 -19.07 1.01
C SER A 35 6.42 -19.44 2.49
N TYR A 36 5.39 -20.14 2.96
CA TYR A 36 5.19 -20.45 4.38
C TYR A 36 5.15 -21.96 4.68
N ASP A 37 5.42 -22.81 3.68
CA ASP A 37 5.35 -24.28 3.79
C ASP A 37 4.00 -24.76 4.36
N MET A 38 2.91 -24.23 3.81
CA MET A 38 1.54 -24.49 4.24
C MET A 38 0.83 -25.48 3.33
N THR A 39 -0.10 -26.25 3.89
CA THR A 39 -1.03 -27.04 3.08
C THR A 39 -1.96 -26.12 2.27
N PHE A 40 -2.59 -26.67 1.23
CA PHE A 40 -3.57 -25.92 0.45
C PHE A 40 -4.69 -25.32 1.30
N GLU A 41 -5.23 -26.09 2.26
CA GLU A 41 -6.30 -25.65 3.14
C GLU A 41 -5.86 -24.50 4.04
N GLN A 42 -4.69 -24.63 4.67
CA GLN A 42 -4.11 -23.58 5.53
C GLN A 42 -3.85 -22.29 4.73
N ALA A 43 -3.26 -22.39 3.55
CA ALA A 43 -2.98 -21.24 2.71
C ALA A 43 -4.27 -20.60 2.16
N ARG A 44 -5.28 -21.40 1.79
CA ARG A 44 -6.60 -20.92 1.37
C ARG A 44 -7.25 -20.10 2.47
N ASP A 45 -7.31 -20.65 3.69
CA ASP A 45 -7.93 -19.96 4.83
C ASP A 45 -7.15 -18.72 5.23
N ALA A 46 -5.82 -18.77 5.22
CA ALA A 46 -4.98 -17.60 5.49
C ALA A 46 -5.20 -16.46 4.47
N VAL A 47 -5.28 -16.79 3.17
CA VAL A 47 -5.54 -15.78 2.12
C VAL A 47 -6.95 -15.22 2.25
N MET A 48 -7.96 -16.07 2.49
CA MET A 48 -9.35 -15.63 2.67
C MET A 48 -9.52 -14.73 3.87
N GLU A 49 -8.97 -15.10 5.02
CA GLU A 49 -9.08 -14.29 6.24
C GLU A 49 -8.36 -12.95 6.07
N ASN A 50 -7.18 -12.95 5.42
CA ASN A 50 -6.46 -11.71 5.15
C ASN A 50 -7.24 -10.78 4.21
N ASP A 51 -7.84 -11.31 3.14
CA ASP A 51 -8.70 -10.53 2.24
C ASP A 51 -9.92 -9.99 2.97
N LYS A 52 -10.56 -10.80 3.81
CA LYS A 52 -11.71 -10.39 4.63
C LYS A 52 -11.35 -9.26 5.59
N VAL A 53 -10.24 -9.38 6.31
CA VAL A 53 -9.75 -8.33 7.22
C VAL A 53 -9.47 -7.05 6.45
N ARG A 54 -8.84 -7.12 5.28
CA ARG A 54 -8.57 -5.94 4.44
C ARG A 54 -9.84 -5.28 3.92
N HIS A 55 -10.79 -6.08 3.45
CA HIS A 55 -12.08 -5.57 2.96
C HIS A 55 -12.87 -4.89 4.08
N ALA A 56 -13.03 -5.58 5.22
CA ALA A 56 -13.74 -5.05 6.38
C ALA A 56 -13.11 -3.73 6.85
N PHE A 57 -11.78 -3.69 6.97
CA PHE A 57 -11.09 -2.48 7.40
C PHE A 57 -11.30 -1.31 6.42
N VAL A 58 -11.29 -1.54 5.11
CA VAL A 58 -11.48 -0.42 4.17
C VAL A 58 -12.92 0.05 4.09
N GLU A 59 -13.88 -0.88 4.01
CA GLU A 59 -15.30 -0.52 3.92
C GLU A 59 -15.79 0.18 5.19
N GLU A 60 -15.35 -0.29 6.36
CA GLU A 60 -15.76 0.26 7.65
C GLU A 60 -15.17 1.65 7.89
N PHE A 61 -13.87 1.85 7.61
CA PHE A 61 -13.18 3.09 7.96
C PHE A 61 -13.27 4.19 6.89
N TYR A 62 -13.31 3.84 5.60
CA TYR A 62 -13.28 4.84 4.53
C TYR A 62 -14.61 5.01 3.83
N LYS A 63 -15.57 4.11 4.05
CA LYS A 63 -16.86 4.09 3.34
C LYS A 63 -16.72 4.10 1.81
N VAL A 64 -15.53 3.73 1.31
CA VAL A 64 -15.23 3.53 -0.09
C VAL A 64 -15.30 2.02 -0.36
N PRO A 65 -15.99 1.57 -1.42
CA PRO A 65 -15.95 0.16 -1.80
C PRO A 65 -14.49 -0.26 -2.03
N TRP A 66 -14.02 -1.38 -1.44
CA TRP A 66 -12.64 -1.85 -1.66
C TRP A 66 -12.31 -2.12 -3.14
N GLY A 67 -13.34 -2.34 -3.96
CA GLY A 67 -13.28 -2.45 -5.41
C GLY A 67 -13.28 -1.12 -6.17
N ALA A 68 -13.30 0.03 -5.49
CA ALA A 68 -13.23 1.33 -6.12
C ALA A 68 -11.83 1.50 -6.73
N ILE A 69 -11.74 1.21 -8.03
CA ILE A 69 -10.54 1.34 -8.86
C ILE A 69 -9.96 2.76 -8.78
N THR A 70 -10.79 3.75 -8.45
CA THR A 70 -10.42 5.16 -8.30
C THR A 70 -9.51 5.45 -7.10
N ALA A 71 -9.33 4.51 -6.16
CA ALA A 71 -8.45 4.70 -5.00
C ALA A 71 -6.96 4.46 -5.29
N PHE A 72 -6.62 3.98 -6.48
CA PHE A 72 -5.24 3.66 -6.87
C PHE A 72 -4.94 4.22 -8.26
N ASP A 73 -3.79 4.87 -8.41
CA ASP A 73 -3.29 5.37 -9.69
C ASP A 73 -2.81 4.23 -10.60
N LEU A 74 -2.36 3.12 -10.00
CA LEU A 74 -1.90 1.94 -10.72
C LEU A 74 -2.33 0.64 -10.04
N VAL A 75 -3.00 -0.23 -10.79
CA VAL A 75 -3.36 -1.58 -10.34
C VAL A 75 -2.64 -2.62 -11.22
N ILE A 76 -1.74 -3.40 -10.62
CA ILE A 76 -0.89 -4.35 -11.34
C ILE A 76 -1.28 -5.79 -11.01
N ASN A 77 -1.62 -6.57 -12.03
CA ASN A 77 -1.84 -8.01 -11.88
C ASN A 77 -0.52 -8.78 -12.01
N THR A 78 0.02 -9.18 -10.86
CA THR A 78 1.29 -9.91 -10.74
C THR A 78 1.21 -11.38 -11.15
N ASP A 79 0.05 -11.90 -11.56
CA ASP A 79 -0.03 -13.19 -12.27
C ASP A 79 0.52 -13.08 -13.70
N LYS A 80 0.32 -11.92 -14.33
CA LYS A 80 0.77 -11.65 -15.71
C LYS A 80 2.05 -10.84 -15.76
N ILE A 81 2.23 -9.95 -14.81
CA ILE A 81 3.37 -9.03 -14.75
C ILE A 81 4.34 -9.56 -13.70
N ALA A 82 5.55 -9.92 -14.12
CA ALA A 82 6.59 -10.36 -13.21
C ALA A 82 6.98 -9.22 -12.24
N PRO A 83 7.40 -9.53 -11.00
CA PRO A 83 7.77 -8.52 -10.00
C PRO A 83 8.78 -7.50 -10.51
N GLU A 84 9.77 -7.93 -11.29
CA GLU A 84 10.84 -7.09 -11.83
C GLU A 84 10.30 -6.07 -12.83
N LEU A 85 9.31 -6.46 -13.65
CA LEU A 85 8.65 -5.55 -14.58
C LEU A 85 7.69 -4.61 -13.85
N ALA A 86 6.97 -5.11 -12.85
CA ALA A 86 6.10 -4.29 -12.01
C ALA A 86 6.91 -3.20 -11.28
N GLU A 87 8.08 -3.54 -10.75
CA GLU A 87 9.02 -2.58 -10.15
C GLU A 87 9.40 -1.49 -11.15
N GLN A 88 9.84 -1.86 -12.36
CA GLN A 88 10.22 -0.90 -13.40
C GLN A 88 9.06 0.03 -13.76
N TRP A 89 7.84 -0.50 -13.88
CA TRP A 89 6.65 0.31 -14.15
C TRP A 89 6.39 1.32 -13.04
N ILE A 90 6.47 0.90 -11.78
CA ILE A 90 6.28 1.79 -10.63
C ILE A 90 7.35 2.88 -10.61
N VAL A 91 8.62 2.52 -10.78
CA VAL A 91 9.74 3.49 -10.82
C VAL A 91 9.58 4.49 -11.96
N ASN A 92 9.20 4.01 -13.15
CA ASN A 92 8.99 4.87 -14.29
C ASN A 92 7.78 5.79 -14.11
N ALA A 93 6.68 5.27 -13.54
CA ALA A 93 5.51 6.07 -13.21
C ALA A 93 5.88 7.20 -12.25
N VAL A 94 6.57 6.92 -11.13
CA VAL A 94 7.01 7.96 -10.18
C VAL A 94 7.89 9.02 -10.85
N LYS A 95 8.82 8.63 -11.73
CA LYS A 95 9.68 9.58 -12.46
C LYS A 95 8.88 10.44 -13.45
N ALA A 96 7.91 9.83 -14.13
CA ALA A 96 7.08 10.49 -15.13
C ALA A 96 5.97 11.35 -14.51
N SER A 97 5.56 11.07 -13.27
CA SER A 97 4.57 11.85 -12.51
C SER A 97 5.05 13.27 -12.13
N THR A 98 6.20 13.71 -12.63
CA THR A 98 6.55 15.12 -12.62
C THR A 98 5.71 15.87 -13.66
N VAL A 99 4.62 16.48 -13.16
CA VAL A 99 3.87 17.63 -13.69
C VAL A 99 2.47 17.34 -14.30
N ASN A 100 1.44 17.75 -13.56
CA ASN A 100 0.57 18.87 -13.97
C ASN A 100 0.19 19.70 -12.73
N LEU A 101 0.82 20.88 -12.64
CA LEU A 101 0.76 21.85 -11.55
C LEU A 101 -0.51 22.72 -11.64
N GLU A 102 -1.67 22.12 -11.40
CA GLU A 102 -2.90 22.88 -11.15
C GLU A 102 -3.63 22.31 -9.93
N THR A 103 -3.04 22.37 -8.73
CA THR A 103 -3.78 21.92 -7.56
C THR A 103 -3.33 22.61 -6.28
N ASP A 104 -4.29 23.14 -5.54
CA ASP A 104 -4.25 23.68 -4.17
C ASP A 104 -3.97 22.56 -3.12
N HIS A 105 -3.22 21.53 -3.51
CA HIS A 105 -3.05 20.27 -2.78
C HIS A 105 -1.61 20.13 -2.26
N PRO A 106 -1.43 19.60 -1.04
CA PRO A 106 -0.13 19.55 -0.38
C PRO A 106 0.82 18.53 -1.00
N ASN A 107 2.12 18.73 -0.77
CA ASN A 107 3.18 17.74 -1.04
C ASN A 107 3.59 17.06 0.28
N THR A 108 4.07 15.82 0.24
CA THR A 108 4.50 15.11 1.45
C THR A 108 5.64 15.83 2.18
N THR A 109 6.42 16.64 1.47
CA THR A 109 7.46 17.51 2.06
C THR A 109 6.92 18.57 3.02
N THR A 110 5.61 18.86 2.99
CA THR A 110 4.95 19.79 3.92
C THR A 110 4.43 19.09 5.18
N LEU A 111 4.59 17.78 5.32
CA LEU A 111 4.20 17.05 6.52
C LEU A 111 5.05 17.51 7.71
N VAL A 112 4.35 17.83 8.82
CA VAL A 112 4.97 18.17 10.10
C VAL A 112 4.64 17.06 11.08
N VAL A 113 5.67 16.41 11.60
CA VAL A 113 5.52 15.39 12.65
C VAL A 113 5.41 16.10 14.00
N ASP A 114 4.39 15.74 14.77
CA ASP A 114 4.24 16.22 16.14
C ASP A 114 5.43 15.79 16.99
N ARG A 115 5.99 16.73 17.75
CA ARG A 115 7.21 16.47 18.52
C ARG A 115 7.01 15.42 19.61
N ILE A 116 5.85 15.39 20.28
CA ILE A 116 5.57 14.42 21.34
C ILE A 116 5.51 13.01 20.73
N LEU A 117 4.86 12.89 19.56
CA LEU A 117 4.84 11.62 18.83
C LEU A 117 6.24 11.20 18.37
N ALA A 118 7.04 12.12 17.83
CA ALA A 118 8.42 11.84 17.41
C ALA A 118 9.31 11.39 18.58
N ASP A 119 9.18 12.03 19.74
CA ASP A 119 9.92 11.70 20.95
C ASP A 119 9.52 10.29 21.46
N ALA A 120 8.22 9.98 21.51
CA ALA A 120 7.73 8.67 21.92
C ALA A 120 8.21 7.53 20.99
N VAL A 121 8.24 7.77 19.67
CA VAL A 121 8.78 6.79 18.70
C VAL A 121 10.27 6.59 18.90
N SER A 122 11.03 7.67 19.12
CA SER A 122 12.48 7.60 19.36
C SER A 122 12.81 6.80 20.61
N GLU A 123 12.01 6.95 21.67
CA GLU A 123 12.12 6.19 22.92
C GLU A 123 11.86 4.70 22.68
N ILE A 124 10.74 4.34 22.06
CA ILE A 124 10.36 2.94 21.80
C ILE A 124 11.37 2.24 20.89
N LEU A 125 11.90 2.95 19.88
CA LEU A 125 12.84 2.39 18.91
C LEU A 125 14.31 2.47 19.36
N GLU A 126 14.58 3.02 20.56
CA GLU A 126 15.93 3.25 21.09
C GLU A 126 16.85 3.99 20.11
N CYS A 127 16.31 4.98 19.39
CA CYS A 127 17.01 5.67 18.30
C CYS A 127 17.06 7.18 18.52
N LYS A 128 18.19 7.81 18.15
CA LYS A 128 18.36 9.28 18.18
C LYS A 128 18.10 9.94 16.82
N LYS A 129 17.54 9.22 15.84
CA LYS A 129 17.24 9.79 14.53
C LYS A 129 15.99 10.66 14.65
N GLU A 130 16.02 11.84 14.03
CA GLU A 130 14.78 12.57 13.79
C GLU A 130 13.89 11.71 12.88
N HIS A 131 12.76 11.26 13.42
CA HIS A 131 11.70 10.60 12.66
C HIS A 131 10.83 11.68 12.03
N ARG A 132 11.29 12.19 10.88
CA ARG A 132 10.49 13.06 9.99
C ARG A 132 9.63 12.23 9.04
#